data_AF-A0A523AQB7-F1
#
_entry.id   AF-A0A523AQB7-F1
#
_cell.length_a   1.000
_cell.length_b   1.000
_cell.length_c   1.000
_cell.angle_alpha   90.00
_cell.angle_beta   90.00
_cell.angle_gamma   90.00
#
_symmetry.space_group_name_H-M   'P 1'
#
loop_
_entity.id
_entity.type
_entity.pdbx_description
1 polymer ?
#
loop_
_entity_poly.entity_id
_entity_poly.type
_entity_poly.pdbx_seq_one_letter_code
_entity_poly.pdbx_strand_id
1 'polypeptide(L)'
;MMETCDVGSLPVPGDEKRLEEGRRRYARGEGGEEAEYFERLVVSSFLDKVRCGIDLPNYPQFSDMISSFLEPMRGVRRRGEGYVLEEEPSLRQG
;
A
#
# COMPACT_ATOMS: atom_id res chain seq x y z
N MET A 1 -20.47 -12.71 22.22
CA MET A 1 -19.77 -11.46 21.88
C MET A 1 -19.54 -11.49 20.38
N MET A 2 -19.82 -10.41 19.65
CA MET A 2 -19.60 -10.33 18.21
C MET A 2 -18.32 -9.53 17.99
N GLU A 3 -17.35 -10.11 17.30
CA GLU A 3 -16.09 -9.44 16.98
C GLU A 3 -16.29 -8.52 15.77
N THR A 4 -15.58 -7.39 15.79
CA THR A 4 -15.58 -6.38 14.74
C THR A 4 -14.26 -6.38 13.99
N CYS A 5 -14.33 -6.28 12.66
CA CYS A 5 -13.17 -6.20 11.79
C CYS A 5 -13.43 -5.22 10.64
N ASP A 6 -12.36 -4.73 10.03
CA ASP A 6 -12.41 -3.93 8.80
C ASP A 6 -11.89 -4.74 7.58
N VAL A 7 -11.93 -4.16 6.38
CA VAL A 7 -11.53 -4.83 5.13
C VAL A 7 -10.14 -4.42 4.61
N GLY A 8 -9.36 -3.70 5.41
CA GLY A 8 -7.97 -3.33 5.12
C GLY A 8 -7.79 -1.88 4.69
N SER A 9 -8.33 -1.53 3.50
CA SER A 9 -8.08 -0.25 2.86
C SER A 9 -8.61 0.95 3.65
N LEU A 10 -7.87 2.05 3.60
CA LEU A 10 -8.29 3.35 4.15
C LEU A 10 -8.21 4.44 3.07
N PRO A 11 -9.02 5.51 3.16
CA PRO A 11 -8.89 6.64 2.26
C PRO A 11 -7.50 7.26 2.35
N VAL A 12 -6.94 7.66 1.19
CA VAL A 12 -5.64 8.32 1.12
C VAL A 12 -5.72 9.69 1.80
N PRO A 13 -4.94 9.93 2.87
CA PRO A 13 -4.98 11.21 3.56
C PRO A 13 -4.02 12.19 2.89
N GLY A 14 -4.57 13.15 2.17
CA GLY A 14 -3.81 14.25 1.58
C GLY A 14 -3.14 13.89 0.26
N ASP A 15 -1.81 14.03 0.19
CA ASP A 15 -1.06 13.95 -1.06
C ASP A 15 -0.71 12.49 -1.43
N GLU A 16 -1.46 11.95 -2.38
CA GLU A 16 -1.27 10.60 -2.92
C GLU A 16 0.14 10.38 -3.52
N LYS A 17 0.75 11.41 -4.13
CA LYS A 17 2.08 11.28 -4.73
C LYS A 17 3.15 11.15 -3.66
N ARG A 18 3.04 11.97 -2.60
CA ARG A 18 3.94 11.88 -1.44
C ARG A 18 3.85 10.50 -0.80
N LEU A 19 2.63 9.97 -0.67
CA LEU A 19 2.40 8.67 -0.07
C LEU A 19 3.00 7.53 -0.92
N GLU A 20 2.81 7.57 -2.23
CA GLU A 20 3.37 6.59 -3.15
C GLU A 20 4.91 6.65 -3.21
N GLU A 21 5.50 7.85 -3.17
CA GLU A 21 6.95 8.01 -3.04
C GLU A 21 7.47 7.41 -1.73
N GLY A 22 6.82 7.76 -0.61
CA GLY A 22 7.17 7.25 0.71
C GLY A 22 7.09 5.73 0.80
N ARG A 23 6.01 5.14 0.28
CA ARG A 23 5.85 3.68 0.18
C ARG A 23 7.00 3.03 -0.59
N ARG A 24 7.35 3.57 -1.76
CA ARG A 24 8.41 3.02 -2.61
C ARG A 24 9.78 3.06 -1.94
N ARG A 25 10.10 4.18 -1.26
CA ARG A 25 11.34 4.30 -0.49
C ARG A 25 11.37 3.29 0.65
N TYR A 26 10.30 3.25 1.46
CA TYR A 26 10.16 2.30 2.56
C TYR A 26 10.32 0.85 2.09
N ALA A 27 9.66 0.46 1.00
CA ALA A 27 9.73 -0.89 0.43
C ALA A 27 11.13 -1.29 -0.06
N ARG A 28 11.97 -0.32 -0.45
CA ARG A 28 13.36 -0.54 -0.84
C ARG A 28 14.34 -0.48 0.34
N GLY A 29 13.86 -0.22 1.55
CA GLY A 29 14.72 0.07 2.71
C GLY A 29 15.44 1.41 2.60
N GLU A 30 14.99 2.29 1.70
CA GLU A 30 15.47 3.67 1.60
C GLU A 30 14.79 4.51 2.70
N GLY A 31 15.58 5.20 3.51
CA GLY A 31 15.06 6.10 4.55
C GLY A 31 14.65 7.48 4.01
N GLY A 32 14.57 8.45 4.92
CA GLY A 32 14.27 9.85 4.61
C GLY A 32 12.81 10.22 4.88
N GLU A 33 12.53 11.53 4.77
CA GLU A 33 11.27 12.12 5.25
C GLU A 33 10.01 11.40 4.73
N GLU A 34 10.01 10.99 3.46
CA GLU A 34 8.84 10.37 2.86
C GLU A 34 8.64 8.91 3.26
N ALA A 35 9.72 8.16 3.45
CA ALA A 35 9.63 6.80 3.98
C ALA A 35 9.09 6.83 5.43
N GLU A 36 9.60 7.77 6.24
CA GLU A 36 9.11 7.96 7.60
C GLU A 36 7.67 8.50 7.63
N TYR A 37 7.29 9.35 6.69
CA TYR A 37 5.91 9.82 6.55
C TYR A 37 4.96 8.65 6.28
N PHE A 38 5.31 7.77 5.33
CA PHE A 38 4.55 6.56 5.04
C PHE A 38 4.44 5.66 6.27
N GLU A 39 5.56 5.37 6.95
CA GLU A 39 5.57 4.53 8.14
C GLU A 39 4.70 5.13 9.27
N ARG A 40 4.89 6.42 9.58
CA ARG A 40 4.10 7.12 10.59
C ARG A 40 2.61 7.04 10.28
N LEU A 41 2.25 7.20 9.01
CA LEU A 41 0.85 7.16 8.59
C LEU A 41 0.23 5.76 8.75
N VAL A 42 0.95 4.71 8.37
CA VAL A 42 0.50 3.33 8.57
C VAL A 42 0.30 3.04 10.06
N VAL A 43 1.27 3.41 10.89
CA VAL A 43 1.22 3.17 12.34
C VAL A 43 0.08 3.96 13.00
N SER A 44 -0.05 5.25 12.71
CA SER A 44 -1.12 6.06 13.28
C SER A 44 -2.50 5.54 12.87
N SER A 45 -2.67 5.17 11.60
CA SER A 45 -3.95 4.66 11.10
C SER A 45 -4.31 3.30 11.69
N PHE A 46 -3.32 2.43 11.91
CA PHE A 46 -3.54 1.16 12.61
C PHE A 46 -3.98 1.41 14.06
N LEU A 47 -3.33 2.34 14.75
CA LEU A 47 -3.71 2.73 16.12
C LEU A 47 -5.10 3.34 16.18
N ASP A 48 -5.50 4.13 15.18
CA ASP A 48 -6.83 4.72 15.13
C ASP A 48 -7.91 3.63 14.95
N LYS A 49 -7.67 2.61 14.12
CA LYS A 49 -8.56 1.44 14.02
C LYS A 49 -8.76 0.76 15.38
N VAL A 50 -7.68 0.52 16.12
CA VAL A 50 -7.73 -0.06 17.48
C VAL A 50 -8.50 0.84 18.43
N ARG A 51 -8.23 2.16 18.42
CA ARG A 51 -8.87 3.14 19.30
C ARG A 51 -10.37 3.30 19.03
N CYS A 52 -10.81 3.07 17.80
CA CYS A 52 -12.23 3.04 17.43
C CYS A 52 -12.96 1.77 17.90
N GLY A 53 -12.26 0.82 18.53
CA GLY A 53 -12.85 -0.40 19.07
C GLY A 53 -13.00 -1.53 18.06
N ILE A 54 -12.21 -1.52 16.97
CA ILE A 54 -12.13 -2.65 16.05
C ILE A 54 -11.32 -3.76 16.73
N ASP A 55 -11.94 -4.93 16.94
CA ASP A 55 -11.33 -6.06 17.65
C ASP A 55 -10.18 -6.68 16.85
N LEU A 56 -10.37 -6.80 15.53
CA LEU A 56 -9.43 -7.42 14.59
C LEU A 56 -9.10 -6.45 13.44
N PRO A 57 -8.26 -5.43 13.68
CA PRO A 57 -7.92 -4.44 12.66
C PRO A 57 -6.98 -5.03 11.60
N ASN A 58 -7.31 -4.82 10.33
CA ASN A 58 -6.44 -5.20 9.22
C ASN A 58 -5.35 -4.14 8.99
N TYR A 59 -4.22 -4.58 8.41
CA TYR A 59 -3.14 -3.67 8.01
C TYR A 59 -3.66 -2.57 7.07
N PRO A 60 -3.46 -1.27 7.40
CA PRO A 60 -3.83 -0.15 6.55
C PRO A 60 -3.22 -0.24 5.16
N GLN A 61 -4.07 -0.23 4.13
CA GLN A 61 -3.65 -0.18 2.73
C GLN A 61 -4.13 1.13 2.12
N PHE A 62 -3.20 1.88 1.52
CA PHE A 62 -3.49 3.17 0.87
C PHE A 62 -3.23 3.17 -0.64
N SER A 63 -2.74 2.05 -1.18
CA SER A 63 -2.33 1.93 -2.58
C SER A 63 -3.39 1.21 -3.41
N ASP A 64 -3.36 1.43 -4.72
CA ASP A 64 -4.13 0.63 -5.66
C ASP A 64 -3.76 -0.85 -5.52
N MET A 65 -4.78 -1.68 -5.26
CA MET A 65 -4.61 -3.11 -5.00
C MET A 65 -3.94 -3.80 -6.19
N ILE A 66 -4.41 -3.55 -7.41
CA ILE A 66 -3.92 -4.23 -8.61
C ILE A 66 -2.47 -3.84 -8.88
N SER A 67 -2.16 -2.54 -8.84
CA SER A 67 -0.79 -2.05 -8.99
C SER A 67 0.17 -2.65 -7.97
N SER A 68 -0.27 -2.83 -6.72
CA SER A 68 0.59 -3.37 -5.65
C SER A 68 1.00 -4.83 -5.91
N PHE A 69 0.16 -5.64 -6.56
CA PHE A 69 0.50 -7.01 -6.96
C PHE A 69 1.29 -7.07 -8.27
N LEU A 70 1.04 -6.16 -9.22
CA LEU A 70 1.64 -6.21 -10.56
C LEU A 70 2.98 -5.44 -10.66
N GLU A 71 3.23 -4.45 -9.81
CA GLU A 71 4.48 -3.67 -9.82
C GLU A 71 5.75 -4.54 -9.64
N PRO A 72 5.75 -5.58 -8.77
CA PRO A 72 6.86 -6.53 -8.67
C PRO A 72 7.02 -7.46 -9.88
N MET A 73 6.07 -7.47 -10.82
CA MET A 73 6.11 -8.36 -11.98
C MET A 73 6.88 -7.73 -13.16
N ARG A 74 7.55 -8.57 -13.94
CA ARG A 74 8.03 -8.32 -15.31
C ARG A 74 6.96 -8.77 -16.30
N GLY A 75 6.99 -8.26 -17.52
CA GLY A 75 6.05 -8.64 -18.59
C GLY A 75 4.65 -8.05 -18.45
N VAL A 76 4.31 -7.37 -17.34
CA VAL A 76 3.02 -6.67 -17.15
C VAL A 76 3.27 -5.17 -16.99
N ARG A 77 2.58 -4.35 -17.79
CA ARG A 77 2.71 -2.89 -17.73
C ARG A 77 1.36 -2.18 -17.77
N ARG A 78 1.19 -1.15 -16.94
CA ARG A 78 0.03 -0.26 -17.02
C ARG A 78 0.12 0.59 -18.28
N ARG A 79 -0.94 0.62 -19.09
CA ARG A 79 -1.11 1.51 -20.24
C ARG A 79 -2.50 2.13 -20.19
N GLY A 80 -2.55 3.45 -20.00
CA GLY A 80 -3.80 4.17 -19.77
C GLY A 80 -4.53 3.61 -18.55
N GLU A 81 -5.78 3.19 -18.77
CA GLU A 81 -6.66 2.67 -17.72
C GLU A 81 -6.53 1.15 -17.49
N GLY A 82 -5.70 0.45 -18.26
CA GLY A 82 -5.56 -1.00 -18.20
C GLY A 82 -4.13 -1.50 -18.07
N TYR A 83 -3.96 -2.82 -18.06
CA TYR A 83 -2.67 -3.50 -18.09
C TYR A 83 -2.52 -4.30 -19.39
N VAL A 84 -1.30 -4.32 -19.91
CA VAL A 84 -0.93 -5.07 -21.12
C VAL A 84 0.18 -6.06 -20.76
N LEU A 85 0.06 -7.26 -21.32
CA LEU A 85 1.13 -8.26 -21.32
C LEU A 85 2.11 -7.91 -22.43
N GLU A 86 3.32 -7.50 -22.07
CA GLU A 86 4.42 -7.25 -23.01
C GLU A 86 5.27 -8.52 -23.20
N GLU A 87 5.35 -9.38 -22.18
CA GLU A 87 6.16 -10.60 -22.14
C GLU A 87 5.50 -11.64 -21.21
N GLU A 88 6.07 -12.85 -21.11
CA GLU A 88 5.63 -13.84 -20.13
C GLU A 88 5.82 -13.31 -18.69
N PRO A 89 4.75 -13.23 -17.87
CA PRO A 89 4.85 -12.64 -16.54
C PRO A 89 5.75 -13.45 -15.61
N SER A 90 6.68 -12.76 -14.95
CA SER A 90 7.58 -13.33 -13.96
C SER A 90 7.87 -12.35 -12.84
N LEU A 91 8.34 -12.82 -11.68
CA LEU A 91 8.75 -11.92 -10.60
C LEU A 91 10.06 -11.22 -10.95
N ARG A 92 10.16 -9.91 -10.65
CA ARG A 92 11.44 -9.22 -10.65
C ARG A 92 12.31 -9.84 -9.55
N GLN A 93 13.48 -10.36 -9.90
CA GLN A 93 14.48 -10.73 -8.91
C GLN A 93 14.85 -9.45 -8.12
N GLY A 94 14.76 -9.54 -6.79
CA GLY A 94 15.10 -8.47 -5.85
C GLY A 94 16.60 -8.24 -5.74
#